data_AF-A0AAV6LG88-F1
#
_entry.id   AF-A0AAV6LG88-F1
#
_cell.length_a   1.000
_cell.length_b   1.000
_cell.length_c   1.000
_cell.angle_alpha   90.00
_cell.angle_beta   90.00
_cell.angle_gamma   90.00
#
_symmetry.space_group_name_H-M   'P 1'
#
loop_
_entity.id
_entity.type
_entity.pdbx_description
1 polymer ?
#
loop_
_entity_poly.entity_id
_entity_poly.type
_entity_poly.pdbx_seq_one_letter_code
_entity_poly.pdbx_strand_id
1 'polypeptide(L)'
;MYFGECGGGLILIQSRLYCPSRLSIFELERDYSSWVFKCQVNLRALISAFPAMESGRNDYLVHGYNVLCAVKGESERGLVLFLAIPGRIVSCNLKKKTWDVLRDLVPRESEALDLNVSYAVPFIETIFPV
;
A
#
# COMPACT_ATOMS: atom_id res chain seq x y z
N MET A 1 -4.51 -2.79 -4.30
CA MET A 1 -5.26 -1.52 -4.11
C MET A 1 -5.51 -1.36 -2.62
N TYR A 2 -5.47 -0.14 -2.09
CA TYR A 2 -5.81 0.16 -0.69
C TYR A 2 -6.76 1.34 -0.63
N PHE A 3 -7.77 1.24 0.24
CA PHE A 3 -8.74 2.29 0.55
C PHE A 3 -8.88 2.37 2.07
N GLY A 4 -8.73 3.55 2.64
CA GLY A 4 -8.84 3.73 4.09
C GLY A 4 -8.68 5.16 4.55
N GLU A 5 -8.81 5.38 5.85
CA GLU A 5 -8.66 6.68 6.49
C GLU A 5 -7.18 7.01 6.74
N CYS A 6 -6.80 8.29 6.60
CA CYS A 6 -5.47 8.80 6.92
C CYS A 6 -5.51 10.29 7.29
N GLY A 7 -5.47 10.61 8.59
CA GLY A 7 -5.30 11.97 9.09
C GLY A 7 -6.52 12.89 8.90
N GLY A 8 -7.72 12.32 9.02
CA GLY A 8 -9.03 12.93 8.89
C GLY A 8 -9.64 12.84 7.48
N GLY A 9 -8.98 12.15 6.54
CA GLY A 9 -9.42 12.06 5.14
C GLY A 9 -9.37 10.64 4.60
N LEU A 10 -10.22 10.34 3.61
CA LEU A 10 -10.20 9.06 2.91
C LEU A 10 -9.17 9.08 1.79
N ILE A 11 -8.33 8.06 1.74
CA ILE A 11 -7.28 7.91 0.74
C ILE A 11 -7.48 6.64 -0.08
N LEU A 12 -7.15 6.74 -1.37
CA LEU A 12 -7.09 5.63 -2.29
C LEU A 12 -5.67 5.50 -2.85
N ILE A 13 -5.11 4.30 -2.73
CA ILE A 13 -3.78 3.97 -3.23
C ILE A 13 -3.91 2.83 -4.23
N GLN A 14 -3.52 3.11 -5.48
CA GLN A 14 -3.62 2.14 -6.56
C GLN A 14 -2.35 2.12 -7.41
N SER A 15 -1.92 0.91 -7.76
CA SER A 15 -0.92 0.65 -8.78
C SER A 15 -1.57 0.61 -10.17
N ARG A 16 -0.79 0.89 -11.21
CA ARG A 16 -1.23 0.62 -12.58
C ARG A 16 -0.92 -0.84 -12.93
N LEU A 17 -1.85 -1.52 -13.60
CA LEU A 17 -1.75 -2.94 -13.98
C LEU A 17 -0.43 -3.30 -14.68
N TYR A 18 0.16 -2.38 -15.46
CA TYR A 18 1.42 -2.60 -16.20
C TYR A 18 2.64 -1.89 -15.57
N CYS A 19 2.49 -1.27 -14.41
CA CYS A 19 3.58 -0.58 -13.71
C CYS A 19 3.45 -0.82 -12.19
N PRO A 20 3.71 -2.04 -11.69
CA PRO A 20 3.59 -2.36 -10.27
C PRO A 20 4.59 -1.58 -9.41
N SER A 21 5.62 -1.00 -10.00
CA SER A 21 6.56 -0.12 -9.31
C SER A 21 6.00 1.29 -9.03
N ARG A 22 4.82 1.65 -9.54
CA ARG A 22 4.24 2.99 -9.35
C ARG A 22 2.90 2.92 -8.63
N LEU A 23 2.83 3.56 -7.46
CA LEU A 23 1.59 3.76 -6.71
C LEU A 23 1.10 5.19 -6.90
N SER A 24 -0.17 5.36 -7.22
CA SER A 24 -0.84 6.66 -7.29
C SER A 24 -1.72 6.83 -6.06
N ILE A 25 -1.58 7.97 -5.38
CA ILE A 25 -2.31 8.30 -4.16
C ILE A 25 -3.33 9.39 -4.48
N PHE A 26 -4.57 9.13 -4.09
CA PHE A 26 -5.69 10.04 -4.19
C PHE A 26 -6.27 10.27 -2.80
N GLU A 27 -6.83 11.45 -2.57
CA GLU A 27 -7.61 11.77 -1.38
C GLU A 27 -9.00 12.16 -1.84
N LEU A 28 -10.03 11.68 -1.14
CA LEU A 28 -11.40 12.08 -1.40
C LEU A 28 -11.62 13.50 -0.87
N GLU A 29 -12.30 14.34 -1.66
CA GLU A 29 -12.70 15.66 -1.19
C GLU A 29 -13.64 15.57 0.02
N ARG A 30 -13.67 16.63 0.83
CA ARG A 30 -14.47 16.67 2.07
C ARG A 30 -15.98 16.64 1.81
N ASP A 31 -16.39 17.05 0.61
CA ASP A 31 -17.77 16.96 0.13
C ASP A 31 -18.08 15.59 -0.50
N TYR A 32 -17.13 14.64 -0.45
CA TYR A 32 -17.24 13.28 -0.99
C TYR A 32 -17.52 13.23 -2.49
N SER A 33 -17.27 14.32 -3.23
CA SER A 33 -17.66 14.43 -4.64
C SER A 33 -16.64 13.81 -5.60
N SER A 34 -15.34 13.91 -5.28
CA SER A 34 -14.30 13.50 -6.21
C SER A 34 -13.00 13.01 -5.54
N TRP A 35 -12.28 12.17 -6.27
CA TRP A 35 -10.94 11.71 -5.90
C TRP A 35 -9.88 12.64 -6.48
N VAL A 36 -9.15 13.34 -5.62
CA VAL A 36 -8.11 14.28 -6.02
C VAL A 36 -6.75 13.60 -5.97
N PHE A 37 -6.03 13.63 -7.10
CA PHE A 37 -4.65 13.13 -7.18
C PHE A 37 -3.72 13.95 -6.28
N LYS A 38 -2.97 13.27 -5.40
CA LYS A 38 -2.00 13.92 -4.50
C LYS A 38 -0.58 13.71 -4.96
N CYS A 39 -0.19 12.46 -5.20
CA CYS A 39 1.17 12.16 -5.65
C CYS A 39 1.27 10.76 -6.25
N GLN A 40 2.43 10.51 -6.89
CA GLN A 40 2.83 9.19 -7.34
C GLN A 40 4.15 8.79 -6.67
N VAL A 41 4.16 7.57 -6.12
CA VAL A 41 5.30 6.95 -5.47
C VAL A 41 5.95 5.95 -6.40
N ASN A 42 7.28 5.96 -6.46
CA ASN A 42 8.06 5.00 -7.23
C ASN A 42 8.76 4.02 -6.27
N LEU A 43 8.34 2.76 -6.29
CA LEU A 43 8.86 1.66 -5.50
C LEU A 43 10.06 0.97 -6.15
N ARG A 44 10.59 1.45 -7.28
CA ARG A 44 11.70 0.78 -8.00
C ARG A 44 12.92 0.55 -7.11
N ALA A 45 13.31 1.53 -6.29
CA ALA A 45 14.42 1.38 -5.36
C ALA A 45 14.16 0.30 -4.30
N LEU A 46 12.92 0.23 -3.81
CA LEU A 46 12.48 -0.78 -2.85
C LEU A 46 12.49 -2.18 -3.48
N ILE A 47 11.98 -2.31 -4.71
CA ILE A 47 11.99 -3.57 -5.47
C ILE A 47 13.43 -4.04 -5.72
N SER A 48 14.35 -3.13 -6.07
CA SER A 48 15.76 -3.48 -6.22
C SER A 48 16.40 -3.93 -4.90
N ALA A 49 15.99 -3.37 -3.76
CA ALA A 49 16.45 -3.80 -2.44
C ALA A 49 15.82 -5.12 -1.99
N PHE A 50 14.61 -5.44 -2.46
CA PHE A 50 13.88 -6.66 -2.16
C PHE A 50 13.41 -7.35 -3.43
N PRO A 51 14.29 -8.07 -4.15
CA PRO A 51 13.96 -8.72 -5.42
C PRO A 51 12.81 -9.73 -5.33
N ALA A 52 12.49 -10.26 -4.14
CA ALA A 52 11.32 -11.09 -3.91
C ALA A 52 9.98 -10.37 -4.23
N MET A 53 9.98 -9.03 -4.28
CA MET A 53 8.84 -8.23 -4.73
C MET A 53 8.64 -8.29 -6.26
N GLU A 54 9.65 -8.68 -7.03
CA GLU A 54 9.50 -8.97 -8.46
C GLU A 54 8.76 -10.30 -8.60
N SER A 55 7.62 -10.28 -9.29
CA SER A 55 6.75 -11.44 -9.48
C SER A 55 7.53 -12.60 -10.09
N GLY A 56 7.93 -13.56 -9.24
CA GLY A 56 8.58 -14.78 -9.63
C GLY A 56 7.54 -15.81 -10.06
N ARG A 57 7.55 -16.11 -11.36
CA ARG A 57 6.91 -17.25 -12.03
C ARG A 57 5.41 -17.15 -12.25
N ASN A 58 5.08 -17.13 -13.55
CA ASN A 58 3.80 -17.51 -14.14
C ASN A 58 2.59 -16.66 -13.73
N ASP A 59 1.98 -16.06 -14.76
CA ASP A 59 0.58 -15.65 -14.79
C ASP A 59 0.29 -14.30 -14.12
N TYR A 60 0.34 -13.26 -14.94
CA TYR A 60 -0.53 -12.08 -14.92
C TYR A 60 -0.92 -11.49 -13.54
N LEU A 61 -0.40 -10.28 -13.28
CA LEU A 61 -1.03 -9.21 -12.48
C LEU A 61 -0.84 -9.20 -10.96
N VAL A 62 -0.20 -10.20 -10.35
CA VAL A 62 -0.01 -10.21 -8.89
C VAL A 62 1.18 -9.35 -8.49
N HIS A 63 0.93 -8.36 -7.62
CA HIS A 63 1.96 -7.50 -7.06
C HIS A 63 2.66 -8.29 -5.96
N GLY A 64 3.99 -8.36 -5.97
CA GLY A 64 4.77 -8.96 -4.88
C GLY A 64 4.75 -8.13 -3.59
N TYR A 65 3.68 -7.36 -3.35
CA TYR A 65 3.47 -6.56 -2.16
C TYR A 65 2.00 -6.16 -2.00
N ASN A 66 1.60 -5.89 -0.75
CA ASN A 66 0.30 -5.35 -0.39
C ASN A 66 0.46 -4.08 0.46
N VAL A 67 -0.31 -3.04 0.16
CA VAL A 67 -0.40 -1.84 1.01
C VAL A 67 -1.34 -2.15 2.17
N LEU A 68 -0.82 -2.17 3.39
CA LEU A 68 -1.57 -2.51 4.60
C LEU A 68 -2.32 -1.30 5.17
N CYS A 69 -1.62 -0.18 5.28
CA CYS A 69 -2.20 1.08 5.71
C CYS A 69 -1.30 2.25 5.29
N ALA A 70 -1.83 3.46 5.43
CA ALA A 70 -1.04 4.67 5.38
C ALA A 70 -1.34 5.55 6.58
N VAL A 71 -0.32 6.24 7.06
CA VAL A 71 -0.44 7.20 8.16
C VAL A 71 0.12 8.54 7.74
N LYS A 72 -0.48 9.60 8.27
CA LYS A 72 -0.01 10.96 8.10
C LYS A 72 1.19 11.17 9.02
N GLY A 73 2.36 11.45 8.45
CA GLY A 73 3.52 11.89 9.21
C GLY A 73 3.50 13.40 9.46
N GLU A 74 4.63 13.93 9.93
CA GLU A 74 4.76 15.28 10.51
C GLU A 74 4.42 16.46 9.57
N SER A 75 4.13 16.24 8.28
CA SER A 75 3.77 17.31 7.34
C SER A 75 2.79 16.81 6.28
N GLU A 76 2.15 17.72 5.55
CA GLU A 76 1.19 17.38 4.49
C GLU A 76 1.74 16.45 3.39
N ARG A 77 3.06 16.48 3.14
CA ARG A 77 3.76 15.56 2.23
C ARG A 77 4.37 14.33 2.92
N GLY A 78 4.21 14.23 4.24
CA GLY A 78 4.86 13.25 5.10
C GLY A 78 4.09 11.94 5.22
N LEU A 79 3.49 11.43 4.16
CA LEU A 79 2.75 10.17 4.25
C LEU A 79 3.73 8.98 4.40
N VAL A 80 3.41 8.06 5.29
CA VAL A 80 4.17 6.82 5.52
C VAL A 80 3.29 5.64 5.16
N LEU A 81 3.77 4.81 4.24
CA LEU A 81 3.09 3.59 3.80
C LEU A 81 3.62 2.39 4.56
N PHE A 82 2.73 1.47 4.92
CA PHE A 82 3.11 0.15 5.43
C PHE A 82 2.83 -0.88 4.35
N LEU A 83 3.88 -1.61 3.95
CA LEU A 83 3.82 -2.61 2.90
C LEU A 83 4.10 -4.00 3.51
N ALA A 84 3.23 -4.96 3.23
CA ALA A 84 3.59 -6.37 3.33
C ALA A 84 4.30 -6.77 2.04
N ILE A 85 5.50 -7.31 2.15
CA ILE A 85 6.27 -7.92 1.07
C ILE A 85 6.56 -9.38 1.47
N PRO A 86 6.99 -10.25 0.54
CA PRO A 86 7.34 -11.62 0.89
C PRO A 86 8.31 -11.68 2.08
N GLY A 87 7.84 -12.31 3.15
CA GLY A 87 8.60 -12.51 4.38
C GLY A 87 8.84 -11.27 5.24
N ARG A 88 8.30 -10.07 4.93
CA ARG A 88 8.56 -8.84 5.73
C ARG A 88 7.41 -7.84 5.72
N ILE A 89 7.38 -7.00 6.75
CA ILE A 89 6.62 -5.75 6.78
C ILE A 89 7.61 -4.59 6.77
N VAL A 90 7.40 -3.64 5.86
CA VAL A 90 8.27 -2.49 5.64
C VAL A 90 7.46 -1.20 5.74
N SER A 91 7.98 -0.20 6.46
CA SER A 91 7.48 1.17 6.37
C SER A 91 8.24 1.95 5.30
N CYS A 92 7.53 2.75 4.51
CA CYS A 92 8.10 3.64 3.51
C CYS A 92 7.72 5.08 3.79
N ASN A 93 8.69 5.93 4.12
CA ASN A 93 8.47 7.36 4.28
C ASN A 93 8.58 8.05 2.92
N LEU A 94 7.46 8.53 2.39
CA LEU A 94 7.41 9.07 1.03
C LEU A 94 8.15 10.41 0.87
N LYS A 95 8.22 11.20 1.95
CA LYS A 95 8.92 12.48 1.96
C LYS A 95 10.44 12.27 1.96
N LYS A 96 10.93 11.40 2.85
CA LYS A 96 12.36 11.08 2.98
C LYS A 96 12.85 10.13 1.88
N LYS A 97 11.93 9.44 1.20
CA LYS A 97 12.23 8.37 0.24
C LYS A 97 13.07 7.25 0.85
N THR A 98 12.84 6.99 2.12
CA THR A 98 13.50 5.93 2.89
C THR A 98 12.50 4.83 3.21
N TRP A 99 13.03 3.64 3.50
CA TRP A 99 12.24 2.54 4.01
C TRP A 99 12.98 1.86 5.16
N ASP A 100 12.20 1.29 6.07
CA ASP A 100 12.70 0.57 7.24
C ASP A 100 11.95 -0.75 7.34
N VAL A 101 12.67 -1.84 7.59
CA VAL A 101 12.07 -3.15 7.89
C VAL A 101 11.57 -3.10 9.32
N LEU A 102 10.26 -3.26 9.50
CA LEU A 102 9.65 -3.24 10.83
C LEU A 102 9.63 -4.61 11.47
N ARG A 103 9.44 -5.65 10.65
CA ARG A 103 9.29 -7.03 11.11
C ARG A 103 9.63 -7.99 9.97
N ASP A 104 10.45 -8.99 10.27
CA ASP A 104 10.54 -10.21 9.47
C ASP A 104 9.37 -11.14 9.83
N LEU A 105 8.71 -11.68 8.81
CA LEU A 105 7.66 -12.68 8.93
C LEU A 105 8.36 -14.05 8.82
N VAL A 106 8.30 -14.84 9.89
CA VAL A 106 8.83 -16.21 9.89
C VAL A 106 8.08 -17.00 8.81
N PRO A 107 8.77 -17.75 7.93
CA PRO A 107 8.10 -18.62 6.98
C PRO A 107 7.27 -19.62 7.79
N ARG A 108 5.94 -19.55 7.73
CA ARG A 108 5.15 -20.71 8.14
C ARG A 108 5.42 -21.76 7.07
N GLU A 109 6.11 -22.83 7.47
CA GLU A 109 6.19 -24.05 6.68
C GLU A 109 4.77 -24.39 6.21
N SER A 110 4.54 -24.36 4.90
CA SER A 110 3.28 -24.68 4.20
C SER A 110 2.37 -23.55 3.72
N GLU A 111 2.62 -22.28 3.99
CA GLU A 111 1.89 -21.22 3.26
C GLU A 111 2.88 -20.13 2.88
N ALA A 112 3.34 -20.20 1.62
CA ALA A 112 3.59 -18.96 0.89
C ALA A 112 2.41 -18.06 1.26
N LEU A 113 2.68 -16.86 1.78
CA LEU A 113 1.65 -15.84 1.88
C LEU A 113 1.32 -15.44 0.44
N ASP A 114 0.69 -16.34 -0.30
CA ASP A 114 -0.59 -16.13 -0.94
C ASP A 114 -1.45 -15.33 0.06
N LEU A 115 -1.11 -14.04 0.20
CA LEU A 115 -2.10 -12.98 0.34
C LEU A 115 -2.84 -12.95 -1.00
N ASN A 116 -3.44 -14.10 -1.30
CA ASN A 116 -4.36 -14.37 -2.36
C ASN A 116 -5.47 -13.37 -2.15
N VAL A 117 -5.91 -12.83 -3.26
CA VAL A 117 -6.75 -11.65 -3.38
C VAL A 117 -8.12 -11.94 -2.78
N SER A 118 -8.24 -11.97 -1.46
CA SER A 118 -9.48 -11.58 -0.82
C SER A 118 -9.44 -10.07 -0.81
N TYR A 119 -10.40 -9.45 -1.50
CA TYR A 119 -10.80 -8.06 -1.32
C TYR A 119 -11.19 -7.84 0.16
N ALA A 120 -10.21 -7.88 1.07
CA ALA A 120 -10.34 -7.41 2.42
C ALA A 120 -10.36 -5.88 2.32
N VAL A 121 -11.47 -5.37 1.78
CA VAL A 121 -11.90 -4.02 2.10
C VAL A 121 -12.11 -4.03 3.61
N PRO A 122 -11.34 -3.25 4.38
CA PRO A 122 -11.66 -3.08 5.79
C PRO A 122 -13.13 -2.68 5.86
N PHE A 123 -13.94 -3.46 6.57
CA PHE A 123 -15.32 -3.13 6.83
C PHE A 123 -15.32 -1.79 7.58
N ILE A 124 -15.82 -0.75 6.92
CA ILE A 124 -16.03 0.56 7.53
C ILE A 124 -17.50 0.60 7.90
N GLU A 125 -17.80 0.52 9.20
CA GLU A 125 -19.14 0.84 9.69
C GLU A 125 -19.42 2.32 9.41
N THR A 126 -20.46 2.58 8.64
CA THR A 126 -20.92 3.95 8.42
C THR A 126 -21.84 4.36 9.56
N ILE A 127 -21.48 5.42 10.29
CA ILE A 127 -22.21 5.91 11.47
C ILE A 127 -23.47 6.73 11.11
N PHE A 128 -24.05 6.55 9.91
CA PHE A 128 -25.27 7.28 9.57
C PHE A 128 -26.45 6.71 10.37
N PRO A 129 -27.23 7.55 11.08
CA PRO A 129 -28.50 7.10 11.63
C PRO A 129 -29.49 6.85 10.48
N VAL A 130 -30.14 5.69 10.51
CA VAL A 130 -31.29 5.32 9.67
C VAL A 130 -32.54 6.01 10.21
#